data_AF-A0A3A6UDL7-F1
#
_entry.id   AF-A0A3A6UDL7-F1
#
_cell.length_a   1.000
_cell.length_b   1.000
_cell.length_c   1.000
_cell.angle_alpha   90.00
_cell.angle_beta   90.00
_cell.angle_gamma   90.00
#
_symmetry.space_group_name_H-M   'P 1'
#
loop_
_entity.id
_entity.type
_entity.pdbx_description
1 polymer ?
#
loop_
_entity_poly.entity_id
_entity_poly.type
_entity_poly.pdbx_seq_one_letter_code
_entity_poly.pdbx_strand_id
1 'polypeptide(L)' 'MESEINNKKYPKVFISFQLSEEANKLLTESCERSGRKKIPEAALRLEDHLKRFRSISELNQTTPHQPEAMDADHGRTKNP' A
#
# COMPACT_ATOMS: atom_id res chain seq x y z
N MET A 1 -21.43 16.67 -0.38
CA MET A 1 -20.64 16.47 -1.60
C MET A 1 -19.19 16.64 -1.20
N GLU A 2 -18.39 15.62 -1.46
CA GLU A 2 -17.12 15.34 -0.78
C GLU A 2 -16.09 16.47 -0.93
N SER A 3 -15.43 16.78 0.19
CA SER A 3 -14.47 17.85 0.35
C SER A 3 -13.30 17.72 -0.63
N GLU A 4 -13.12 18.75 -1.46
CA GLU A 4 -11.88 19.01 -2.20
C GLU A 4 -10.74 19.22 -1.20
N ILE A 5 -10.05 18.14 -0.83
CA ILE A 5 -8.78 18.24 -0.11
C ILE A 5 -7.77 18.80 -1.11
N ASN A 6 -7.57 20.11 -1.06
CA ASN A 6 -6.59 20.87 -1.83
C ASN A 6 -5.17 20.51 -1.34
N ASN A 7 -4.70 19.32 -1.71
CA ASN A 7 -3.41 18.77 -1.26
C ASN A 7 -2.26 19.36 -2.10
N LYS A 8 -2.06 20.69 -2.07
CA LYS A 8 -0.98 21.38 -2.81
C LYS A 8 0.43 20.89 -2.46
N LYS A 9 0.58 20.17 -1.34
CA LYS A 9 1.87 19.65 -0.88
C LYS A 9 2.34 18.42 -1.67
N TYR A 10 1.42 17.63 -2.24
CA TYR A 10 1.74 16.38 -2.94
C TYR A 10 0.84 16.19 -4.18
N PRO A 11 1.19 16.81 -5.33
CA PRO A 11 0.45 16.62 -6.57
C PRO A 11 0.59 15.19 -7.10
N LYS A 12 -0.37 14.75 -7.93
CA LYS A 12 -0.24 13.49 -8.67
C LYS A 12 0.95 13.59 -9.62
N VAL A 13 1.80 12.58 -9.60
CA VAL A 13 2.99 12.50 -10.45
C VAL A 13 3.00 11.21 -11.24
N PHE A 14 3.60 11.23 -12.43
CA PHE A 14 3.91 10.03 -13.18
C PHE A 14 5.34 9.61 -12.88
N ILE A 15 5.52 8.35 -12.51
CA ILE A 15 6.82 7.78 -12.21
C ILE A 15 7.09 6.69 -13.25
N SER A 16 8.20 6.82 -13.98
CA SER A 16 8.70 5.80 -14.89
C SER A 16 9.96 5.17 -14.31
N PHE A 17 9.98 3.85 -14.18
CA PHE A 17 11.14 3.11 -13.71
C PHE A 17 11.29 1.80 -14.48
N GLN A 18 12.52 1.29 -14.53
CA GLN A 18 12.78 -0.04 -15.06
C GLN A 18 12.57 -1.07 -13.94
N LEU A 19 11.90 -2.17 -14.29
CA LEU A 19 11.61 -3.26 -13.37
C LEU A 19 12.53 -4.43 -13.72
N SER A 20 13.05 -5.13 -12.70
CA SER A 20 13.83 -6.36 -12.93
C SER A 20 12.98 -7.43 -13.62
N GLU A 21 13.64 -8.38 -14.28
CA GLU A 21 12.97 -9.49 -14.98
C GLU A 21 12.05 -10.29 -14.04
N GLU A 22 12.53 -10.59 -12.84
CA GLU A 22 11.77 -11.31 -11.81
C GLU A 22 10.52 -10.55 -11.37
N ALA A 23 10.64 -9.25 -11.10
CA ALA A 23 9.50 -8.47 -10.67
C ALA A 23 8.51 -8.23 -11.83
N ASN A 24 8.99 -8.13 -13.07
CA ASN A 24 8.13 -8.09 -14.27
C ASN A 24 7.36 -9.40 -14.45
N LYS A 25 7.98 -10.55 -14.19
CA LYS A 25 7.29 -11.85 -14.18
C LYS A 25 6.16 -11.86 -13.15
N LEU A 26 6.46 -11.53 -11.90
CA LEU A 26 5.46 -11.48 -10.81
C LEU A 26 4.32 -10.49 -11.09
N LEU A 27 4.64 -9.34 -11.68
CA LEU A 27 3.64 -8.35 -12.09
C LEU A 27 2.75 -8.88 -13.21
N THR A 28 3.33 -9.58 -14.20
CA THR A 28 2.58 -10.17 -15.33
C THR A 28 1.59 -11.23 -14.84
N GLU A 29 2.06 -12.19 -14.04
CA GLU A 29 1.20 -13.23 -13.44
C GLU A 29 0.08 -12.62 -12.58
N SER A 30 0.36 -11.49 -11.93
CA SER A 30 -0.64 -10.76 -11.16
C SER A 30 -1.69 -10.07 -12.02
N CYS A 31 -1.27 -9.49 -13.16
CA CYS A 31 -2.18 -8.88 -14.14
C CYS A 31 -3.11 -9.92 -14.76
N GLU A 32 -2.57 -11.11 -15.09
CA GLU A 32 -3.36 -12.22 -15.64
C GLU A 32 -4.44 -12.67 -14.66
N ARG A 33 -4.11 -12.79 -13.36
CA ARG A 33 -5.08 -13.15 -12.32
C ARG A 33 -6.13 -12.07 -12.07
N SER A 34 -5.75 -10.79 -12.10
CA SER A 34 -6.66 -9.68 -11.80
C SER A 34 -7.44 -9.18 -13.01
N GLY A 35 -7.05 -9.57 -14.22
CA GLY A 35 -7.59 -9.05 -15.48
C GLY A 35 -7.21 -7.58 -15.76
N ARG A 36 -6.25 -7.02 -15.02
CA ARG A 36 -5.83 -5.61 -15.18
C ARG A 36 -4.62 -5.49 -16.11
N LYS A 37 -4.44 -4.29 -16.67
CA LYS A 37 -3.21 -3.94 -17.42
C LYS A 37 -2.03 -3.76 -16.46
N LYS A 38 -0.80 -3.90 -16.97
CA LYS A 38 0.44 -3.77 -16.18
C LYS A 38 0.57 -2.45 -15.42
N ILE A 39 0.32 -1.32 -16.07
CA ILE A 39 0.46 0.01 -15.45
C ILE A 39 -0.47 0.18 -14.23
N PRO A 40 -1.79 -0.01 -14.34
CA PRO A 40 -2.67 0.15 -13.18
C PRO A 40 -2.42 -0.87 -12.08
N GLU A 41 -2.04 -2.10 -12.41
CA GLU A 41 -1.66 -3.11 -11.41
C GLU A 41 -0.36 -2.73 -10.68
N ALA A 42 0.64 -2.20 -11.38
CA ALA A 42 1.89 -1.73 -10.80
C ALA A 42 1.67 -0.53 -9.87
N ALA A 43 0.87 0.45 -10.32
CA ALA A 43 0.49 1.60 -9.50
C ALA A 43 -0.23 1.15 -8.22
N LEU A 44 -1.21 0.25 -8.33
CA LEU A 44 -1.95 -0.28 -7.20
C LEU A 44 -1.04 -1.01 -6.21
N ARG A 45 -0.08 -1.83 -6.69
CA ARG A 45 0.88 -2.53 -5.84
C ARG A 45 1.85 -1.57 -5.14
N LEU A 46 2.31 -0.53 -5.85
CA LEU A 46 3.18 0.49 -5.26
C LEU A 46 2.44 1.28 -4.17
N GLU A 47 1.20 1.70 -4.44
CA GLU A 47 0.37 2.40 -3.45
C GLU A 47 0.07 1.52 -2.23
N ASP A 48 -0.27 0.25 -2.43
CA ASP A 48 -0.50 -0.71 -1.34
C ASP A 48 0.76 -0.87 -0.49
N HIS A 49 1.91 -1.05 -1.13
CA HIS A 49 3.19 -1.21 -0.45
C HIS A 49 3.55 0.02 0.40
N LEU A 50 3.40 1.22 -0.16
CA LEU A 50 3.68 2.48 0.55
C LEU A 50 2.72 2.74 1.71
N LYS A 51 1.46 2.27 1.64
CA LYS A 51 0.50 2.36 2.75
C LYS A 51 0.77 1.37 3.86
N ARG A 52 1.35 0.21 3.53
CA ARG A 52 1.58 -0.89 4.48
C ARG A 52 2.92 -0.79 5.18
N PHE A 53 3.94 -0.23 4.53
CA PHE A 53 5.30 -0.18 5.05
C PHE A 53 5.83 1.26 5.11
N ARG A 54 6.28 1.66 6.30
CA ARG A 54 6.86 2.98 6.54
C ARG A 54 8.27 3.11 5.94
N SER A 55 9.04 2.02 5.96
CA SER A 55 10.37 1.99 5.36
C SER A 55 10.68 0.65 4.73
N ILE A 56 11.49 0.74 3.68
CA ILE A 56 12.28 -0.37 3.16
C ILE A 56 13.74 0.00 3.46
N SER A 57 14.38 -0.71 4.37
CA SER A 57 15.80 -0.47 4.66
C SER A 57 16.67 -1.26 3.70
N GLU A 58 16.25 -2.48 3.35
CA GLU A 58 16.86 -3.36 2.36
C GLU A 58 15.77 -4.19 1.65
N LEU A 59 16.11 -4.85 0.54
CA LEU A 59 15.19 -5.77 -0.13
C LEU A 59 14.75 -6.87 0.85
N ASN A 60 13.43 -7.04 1.01
CA ASN A 60 12.79 -7.94 2.00
C ASN A 60 12.87 -7.49 3.48
N GLN A 61 13.46 -6.33 3.77
CA GLN A 61 13.42 -5.72 5.10
C GLN A 61 12.45 -4.55 5.08
N THR A 62 11.22 -4.82 5.51
CA THR A 62 10.16 -3.82 5.57
C THR A 62 9.76 -3.56 7.00
N THR A 63 9.62 -2.28 7.37
CA THR A 63 9.07 -1.89 8.67
C THR A 63 7.59 -1.60 8.46
N PRO A 64 6.66 -2.47 8.93
CA PRO A 64 5.24 -2.23 8.76
C PRO A 64 4.82 -0.96 9.49
N HIS A 65 3.78 -0.30 8.99
CA HIS A 65 3.04 0.63 9.83
C HIS A 65 2.45 -0.18 10.98
N GLN A 66 2.85 0.12 12.22
CA GLN A 66 2.18 -0.47 13.38
C GLN A 66 0.69 -0.12 13.26
N PRO A 67 -0.23 -1.09 13.33
CA PRO A 67 -1.61 -0.74 13.58
C PRO A 67 -1.59 -0.01 14.91
N GLU A 68 -2.04 1.25 14.94
CA GLU A 68 -2.34 1.88 16.22
C GLU A 68 -3.20 0.88 16.97
N ALA A 69 -2.69 0.40 18.11
CA ALA A 69 -3.45 -0.46 18.99
C ALA A 69 -4.65 0.40 19.38
N MET A 70 -5.78 0.20 18.70
CA MET A 70 -7.05 0.74 19.14
C MET A 70 -7.26 0.10 20.49
N ASP A 71 -7.01 0.88 21.53
CA ASP A 71 -7.22 0.50 22.92
C ASP A 71 -8.62 -0.08 23.02
N ALA A 72 -8.70 -1.40 23.07
CA ALA A 72 -9.92 -2.11 23.39
C ALA A 72 -10.16 -1.94 24.90
N ASP A 73 -10.46 -0.70 25.31
CA ASP A 73 -11.23 -0.42 26.51
C ASP A 73 -12.67 -0.84 26.23
N HIS A 74 -12.93 -2.14 26.30
CA HIS A 74 -14.25 -2.65 26.56
C HIS A 74 -14.25 -3.26 27.96
N GLY A 75 -14.35 -2.35 28.92
CA GLY A 75 -15.47 -2.44 29.86
C GLY A 75 -15.44 -3.68 30.72
N ARG A 76 -14.72 -3.57 31.83
CA ARG A 76 -15.04 -4.25 33.08
C ARG A 76 -16.56 -4.25 33.31
N THR A 77 -17.22 -5.38 33.09
CA THR A 77 -18.46 -5.68 33.81
C THR A 77 -18.28 -7.02 34.51
N LYS A 78 -18.22 -6.92 35.83
CA LYS A 78 -18.30 -8.06 36.73
C LYS A 78 -19.76 -8.48 36.82
N ASN A 79 -19.92 -9.76 37.15
CA ASN A 79 -21.00 -10.37 37.93
C ASN A 79 -22.30 -10.78 37.23
N PRO A 80 -23.07 -11.72 37.85
CA PRO A 80 -22.81 -12.49 39.08
C PRO A 80 -22.58 -13.99 38.88
#